data_AF-A0A402AJB1-F1
#
_entry.id   AF-A0A402AJB1-F1
#
_cell.length_a   1.000
_cell.length_b   1.000
_cell.length_c   1.000
_cell.angle_alpha   90.00
_cell.angle_beta   90.00
_cell.angle_gamma   90.00
#
_symmetry.space_group_name_H-M   'P 1'
#
loop_
_entity.id
_entity.type
_entity.pdbx_description
1 polymer ?
#
loop_
_entity_poly.entity_id
_entity_poly.type
_entity_poly.pdbx_seq_one_letter_code
_entity_poly.pdbx_strand_id
1 'polypeptide(L)'
;MNDQQTELIQSSKWSNTADLPLVIGLDLGGTQIRTAVLQGAKLLSRVGLLTGENPSPDRVIPRMYDSIYQALQEAHVTLDEISRHRYRSPWPT
;
A
#
# COMPACT_ATOMS: atom_id res chain seq x y z
N MET A 1 -31.82 -11.64 -25.20
CA MET A 1 -30.81 -11.19 -24.22
C MET A 1 -29.72 -10.55 -25.04
N ASN A 2 -29.64 -9.21 -25.02
CA ASN A 2 -28.88 -8.45 -26.02
C ASN A 2 -27.40 -8.39 -25.67
N ASP A 3 -26.57 -8.64 -26.68
CA ASP A 3 -25.10 -8.61 -26.60
C ASP A 3 -24.55 -7.26 -26.10
N GLN A 4 -25.31 -6.18 -26.28
CA GLN A 4 -24.99 -4.84 -25.77
C GLN A 4 -25.02 -4.73 -24.24
N GLN A 5 -25.82 -5.55 -23.54
CA GLN A 5 -25.82 -5.59 -22.07
C GLN A 5 -24.56 -6.29 -21.55
N THR A 6 -23.99 -7.22 -22.33
CA THR A 6 -22.80 -7.99 -21.95
C THR A 6 -21.54 -7.11 -21.99
N GLU A 7 -21.42 -6.21 -22.97
CA GLU A 7 -20.28 -5.26 -23.06
C GLU A 7 -20.28 -4.20 -21.94
N LEU A 8 -21.45 -3.69 -21.56
CA LEU A 8 -21.61 -2.73 -20.46
C LEU A 8 -21.23 -3.32 -19.09
N ILE A 9 -21.48 -4.62 -18.88
CA ILE A 9 -21.07 -5.35 -17.66
C ILE A 9 -19.56 -5.62 -17.66
N GLN A 10 -18.93 -5.72 -18.84
CA GLN A 10 -17.49 -5.96 -18.97
C GLN A 10 -16.66 -4.67 -18.83
N SER A 11 -17.15 -3.52 -19.30
CA SER A 11 -16.44 -2.25 -19.18
C SER A 11 -16.42 -1.69 -17.75
N SER A 12 -17.35 -2.11 -16.90
CA SER A 12 -17.49 -1.65 -15.51
C SER A 12 -16.66 -2.45 -14.50
N LYS A 13 -15.95 -3.50 -14.95
CA LYS A 13 -15.19 -4.42 -14.08
C LYS A 13 -13.70 -4.14 -14.00
N TRP A 14 -13.23 -3.04 -14.56
CA TRP A 14 -11.89 -2.52 -14.35
C TRP A 14 -12.02 -1.36 -13.38
N SER A 15 -12.10 -1.69 -12.09
CA SER A 15 -11.91 -0.69 -11.03
C SER A 15 -10.62 0.04 -11.36
N ASN A 16 -10.69 1.32 -11.69
CA ASN A 16 -9.52 2.13 -11.98
C ASN A 16 -8.57 1.96 -10.79
N THR A 17 -7.38 1.41 -11.02
CA THR A 17 -6.46 1.08 -9.92
C THR A 17 -6.10 2.31 -9.09
N ALA A 18 -6.23 3.50 -9.68
CA ALA A 18 -6.08 4.79 -9.01
C ALA A 18 -7.10 5.04 -7.88
N ASP A 19 -8.26 4.37 -7.92
CA ASP A 19 -9.32 4.52 -6.90
C ASP A 19 -9.21 3.48 -5.77
N LEU A 20 -8.31 2.50 -5.91
CA LEU A 20 -8.08 1.49 -4.88
C LEU A 20 -7.27 2.07 -3.72
N PRO A 21 -7.53 1.60 -2.48
CA PRO A 21 -6.81 2.08 -1.30
C PRO A 21 -5.31 1.81 -1.42
N LEU A 22 -4.52 2.78 -0.96
CA LEU A 22 -3.10 2.59 -0.73
C LEU A 22 -2.90 1.72 0.53
N VAL A 23 -1.99 0.77 0.44
CA VAL A 23 -1.63 -0.13 1.55
C VAL A 23 -0.12 -0.17 1.69
N ILE A 24 0.37 -0.13 2.94
CA ILE A 24 1.77 -0.41 3.28
C ILE A 24 1.87 -1.84 3.79
N GLY A 25 2.69 -2.66 3.16
CA GLY A 25 3.10 -3.96 3.67
C GLY A 25 4.49 -3.86 4.31
N LEU A 26 4.65 -4.41 5.50
CA LEU A 26 5.92 -4.49 6.23
C LEU A 26 6.21 -5.95 6.58
N ASP A 27 7.36 -6.45 6.14
CA ASP A 27 7.85 -7.80 6.43
C ASP A 27 9.16 -7.71 7.22
N LEU A 28 9.19 -8.40 8.36
CA LEU A 28 10.31 -8.43 9.30
C LEU A 28 10.97 -9.80 9.26
N GLY A 29 12.04 -9.90 8.49
CA GLY A 29 12.92 -11.07 8.48
C GLY A 29 14.07 -10.94 9.48
N GLY A 30 14.76 -12.05 9.75
CA GLY A 30 15.91 -12.07 10.65
C GLY A 30 17.06 -11.14 10.21
N THR A 31 17.20 -10.91 8.91
CA THR A 31 18.29 -10.08 8.33
C THR A 31 17.81 -8.85 7.60
N GLN A 32 16.53 -8.78 7.23
CA GLN A 32 15.98 -7.70 6.42
C GLN A 32 14.63 -7.22 6.92
N ILE A 33 14.43 -5.92 6.82
CA ILE A 33 13.14 -5.24 6.91
C ILE A 33 12.76 -4.89 5.48
N ARG A 34 11.61 -5.37 5.00
CA ARG A 34 11.11 -5.06 3.66
C ARG A 34 9.80 -4.30 3.79
N THR A 35 9.71 -3.18 3.08
CA THR A 35 8.48 -2.38 3.02
C THR A 35 8.05 -2.22 1.57
N ALA A 36 6.76 -2.35 1.32
CA ALA A 36 6.16 -2.15 0.01
C ALA A 36 4.93 -1.24 0.11
N VAL A 37 4.80 -0.31 -0.85
CA VAL A 37 3.57 0.48 -1.03
C VAL A 37 2.82 -0.08 -2.23
N LEU A 38 1.55 -0.40 -2.02
CA LEU A 38 0.68 -1.03 -3.01
C LEU A 38 -0.57 -0.17 -3.24
N GLN A 39 -1.07 -0.18 -4.48
CA GLN A 39 -2.39 0.31 -4.82
C GLN A 39 -3.16 -0.78 -5.57
N GLY A 40 -4.05 -1.47 -4.87
CA GLY A 40 -4.60 -2.74 -5.35
C GLY A 40 -3.49 -3.77 -5.61
N ALA A 41 -3.42 -4.30 -6.83
CA ALA A 41 -2.37 -5.24 -7.25
C ALA A 41 -1.08 -4.56 -7.74
N LYS A 42 -1.07 -3.23 -7.85
CA LYS A 42 0.08 -2.48 -8.37
C LYS A 42 1.08 -2.19 -7.26
N LEU A 43 2.32 -2.63 -7.43
CA LEU A 43 3.45 -2.22 -6.60
C LEU A 43 3.90 -0.81 -7.01
N LEU A 44 3.83 0.15 -6.08
CA LEU A 44 4.29 1.52 -6.29
C LEU A 44 5.76 1.67 -5.90
N SER A 45 6.16 1.10 -4.77
CA SER A 45 7.55 1.11 -4.31
C SER A 45 7.88 -0.12 -3.45
N ARG A 46 9.17 -0.42 -3.33
CA ARG A 46 9.69 -1.46 -2.45
C ARG A 46 11.08 -1.10 -1.96
N VAL A 47 11.22 -1.06 -0.63
CA VAL A 47 12.48 -0.80 0.07
C VAL A 47 12.90 -2.04 0.85
N GLY A 48 14.20 -2.33 0.88
CA GLY A 48 14.80 -3.35 1.73
C GLY A 48 15.93 -2.75 2.55
N LEU A 49 15.83 -2.83 3.88
CA LEU A 49 16.88 -2.43 4.82
C LEU A 49 17.42 -3.65 5.55
N LEU A 50 18.70 -3.62 5.94
CA LEU A 50 19.23 -4.63 6.85
C LEU A 50 18.69 -4.41 8.27
N THR A 51 18.27 -5.48 8.95
CA THR A 51 17.80 -5.41 10.34
C THR A 51 18.89 -4.86 11.27
N GLY A 52 20.17 -5.11 10.93
CA GLY A 52 21.34 -4.64 11.67
C GLY A 52 21.87 -5.66 12.66
N GLU A 53 22.98 -5.31 13.31
CA GLU A 53 23.61 -6.18 14.31
C GLU A 53 22.87 -6.09 15.66
N ASN A 54 22.75 -7.24 16.34
CA ASN A 54 22.07 -7.39 17.62
C ASN A 54 20.64 -6.78 17.61
N PRO A 55 19.71 -7.38 16.84
CA PRO A 55 18.36 -6.87 16.68
C PRO A 55 17.59 -7.02 17.99
N SER A 56 17.22 -5.89 18.58
CA SER A 56 16.23 -5.81 19.66
C SER A 56 15.04 -4.97 19.21
N PRO A 57 13.85 -5.13 19.81
CA PRO A 57 12.68 -4.32 19.46
C PRO A 57 12.98 -2.81 19.42
N ASP A 58 13.66 -2.28 20.43
CA ASP A 58 14.02 -0.85 20.52
C ASP A 58 14.92 -0.36 19.38
N ARG A 59 15.66 -1.28 18.74
CA ARG A 59 16.56 -0.98 17.61
C ARG A 59 15.91 -1.23 16.25
N VAL A 60 14.97 -2.17 16.19
CA VAL A 60 14.27 -2.54 14.95
C VAL A 60 13.11 -1.60 14.66
N ILE A 61 12.36 -1.19 15.68
CA ILE A 61 11.18 -0.33 15.51
C ILE A 61 11.53 1.00 14.80
N PRO A 62 12.58 1.76 15.18
CA PRO A 62 12.96 2.96 14.43
C PRO A 62 13.25 2.69 12.95
N ARG A 63 13.94 1.58 12.65
CA ARG A 63 14.27 1.18 11.26
C ARG A 63 13.04 0.77 10.46
N MET A 64 12.00 0.25 11.12
CA MET A 64 10.71 0.00 10.47
C MET A 64 10.10 1.32 10.00
N TYR A 65 10.09 2.35 10.85
CA TYR A 65 9.62 3.69 10.46
C TYR A 65 10.45 4.26 9.31
N ASP A 66 11.78 4.17 9.38
CA ASP A 66 12.66 4.63 8.29
C ASP A 66 12.32 3.93 6.96
N SER A 67 12.12 2.60 7.00
CA SER A 67 11.74 1.82 5.82
C SER A 67 10.38 2.24 5.27
N ILE A 68 9.41 2.56 6.14
CA ILE A 68 8.09 3.07 5.75
C ILE A 68 8.22 4.44 5.10
N TYR A 69 8.90 5.40 5.73
CA TYR A 69 9.06 6.74 5.18
C TYR A 69 9.79 6.73 3.83
N GLN A 70 10.84 5.91 3.71
CA GLN A 70 11.55 5.76 2.44
C GLN A 70 10.63 5.17 1.35
N ALA A 71 9.85 4.14 1.67
CA ALA A 71 8.94 3.53 0.69
C ALA A 71 7.85 4.51 0.25
N LEU A 72 7.33 5.35 1.15
CA LEU A 72 6.36 6.41 0.80
C LEU A 72 7.00 7.47 -0.11
N GLN A 73 8.22 7.88 0.21
CA GLN A 73 8.98 8.83 -0.61
C GLN A 73 9.23 8.29 -2.02
N GLU A 74 9.65 7.03 -2.16
CA GLU A 74 9.87 6.38 -3.46
C GLU A 74 8.57 6.17 -4.25
N ALA A 75 7.44 5.96 -3.56
CA ALA A 75 6.13 5.87 -4.19
C ALA A 75 5.52 7.25 -4.54
N HIS A 76 6.17 8.35 -4.12
CA HIS A 76 5.66 9.71 -4.25
C HIS A 76 4.27 9.92 -3.61
N VAL A 77 4.03 9.29 -2.46
CA VAL A 77 2.77 9.40 -1.70
C VAL A 77 3.02 9.83 -0.26
N THR A 78 1.99 10.35 0.38
CA THR A 78 1.99 10.83 1.76
C THR A 78 1.19 9.88 2.67
N LEU A 79 1.46 9.95 3.98
CA LEU A 79 0.68 9.21 4.99
C LEU A 79 -0.81 9.59 4.96
N ASP A 80 -1.11 10.87 4.69
CA ASP A 80 -2.48 11.38 4.59
C ASP A 80 -3.28 10.66 3.50
N GLU A 81 -2.68 10.42 2.34
CA GLU A 81 -3.33 9.72 1.22
C GLU A 81 -3.70 8.28 1.55
N ILE A 82 -2.92 7.60 2.40
CA ILE A 82 -3.26 6.26 2.91
C ILE A 82 -4.47 6.32 3.84
N SER A 83 -4.54 7.34 4.71
CA SER A 83 -5.63 7.50 5.67
C SER A 83 -6.97 7.92 5.03
N ARG A 84 -6.93 8.67 3.93
CA ARG A 84 -8.12 9.21 3.24
C ARG A 84 -8.96 8.13 2.56
N HIS A 85 -8.37 6.99 2.20
CA HIS A 85 -9.08 5.85 1.63
C HIS A 85 -9.78 4.96 2.67
N ARG A 86 -9.79 5.37 3.95
CA ARG A 86 -10.54 4.71 5.01
C ARG A 86 -12.03 5.03 4.87
N TYR A 87 -12.69 4.36 3.92
CA TYR A 87 -14.13 4.14 3.92
C TYR A 87 -15.00 5.41 4.02
N ARG A 88 -15.29 6.06 2.88
CA ARG A 88 -16.45 6.94 2.76
C ARG A 88 -17.70 6.05 2.81
N SER A 89 -18.13 5.65 4.02
CA SER A 89 -19.43 5.00 4.18
C SER A 89 -20.50 6.03 3.81
N PRO A 90 -21.41 5.76 2.85
CA PRO A 90 -22.55 6.63 2.59
C PRO A 90 -23.57 6.44 3.72
N TRP A 91 -23.28 7.00 4.90
CA TRP A 91 -24.31 7.23 5.91
C TRP A 91 -24.83 8.66 5.74
N PRO A 92 -26.15 8.90 5.79
CA PRO A 92 -26.70 10.24 5.72
C PRO A 92 -26.34 10.99 7.02
N THR A 93 -25.74 12.17 6.86
CA THR A 93 -25.65 13.21 7.91
C THR A 93 -26.90 14.05 7.93
#